data_AF-A0A536JS13-F1
#
_entry.id   AF-A0A536JS13-F1
#
_cell.length_a   1.000
_cell.length_b   1.000
_cell.length_c   1.000
_cell.angle_alpha   90.00
_cell.angle_beta   90.00
_cell.angle_gamma   90.00
#
_symmetry.space_group_name_H-M   'P 1'
#
loop_
_entity.id
_entity.type
_entity.pdbx_description
1 polymer ?
#
loop_
_entity_poly.entity_id
_entity_poly.type
_entity_poly.pdbx_seq_one_letter_code
_entity_poly.pdbx_strand_id
1 'polypeptide(L)'
;MSNVATMPIQGINTRQLEKFNEQYASAPKSFELGIESKSIWEQKGLGNLGKVGRWTLGGQAIEKPTRDFSVQIGSWKEVGDAIGVEGADDRIEPIEAALLGLSSCVTEAIVLNCARTGVKLDGLEVTAHADVDPGPIVGA
;
A
#
# COMPACT_ATOMS: atom_id res chain seq x y z
N MET A 1 32.79 14.86 22.08
CA MET A 1 32.05 13.71 21.54
C MET A 1 30.58 14.08 21.55
N SER A 2 30.03 14.45 20.40
CA SER A 2 28.63 14.83 20.28
C SER A 2 27.76 13.61 20.56
N ASN A 3 26.85 13.75 21.53
CA ASN A 3 25.86 12.75 21.89
C ASN A 3 25.02 12.46 20.64
N VAL A 4 25.33 11.37 19.92
CA VAL A 4 24.50 10.90 18.81
C VAL A 4 23.26 10.35 19.49
N ALA A 5 22.23 11.18 19.60
CA ALA A 5 20.92 10.74 20.02
C ALA A 5 20.58 9.51 19.16
N THR A 6 20.52 8.35 19.80
CA THR A 6 20.12 7.10 19.16
C THR A 6 18.77 7.36 18.51
N MET A 7 18.72 7.41 17.18
CA MET A 7 17.45 7.50 16.49
C MET A 7 16.65 6.24 16.87
N PRO A 8 15.44 6.39 17.42
CA PRO A 8 14.63 5.25 17.87
C PRO A 8 14.37 4.23 16.74
N ILE A 9 14.36 4.71 15.49
CA ILE A 9 14.30 3.91 14.27
C ILE A 9 15.38 4.42 13.31
N GLN A 10 16.27 3.52 12.87
CA GLN A 10 17.29 3.84 11.87
C GLN A 10 16.63 4.23 10.53
N GLY A 11 17.11 5.30 9.91
CA GLY A 11 16.60 5.78 8.62
C GLY A 11 15.47 6.81 8.70
N ILE A 12 14.95 7.12 9.90
CA ILE A 12 13.94 8.17 10.10
C ILE A 12 14.54 9.35 10.85
N ASN A 13 14.55 10.52 10.20
CA ASN A 13 14.96 11.77 10.81
C ASN A 13 13.80 12.35 11.65
N THR A 14 13.84 12.13 12.96
CA THR A 14 12.78 12.56 13.88
C THR A 14 12.57 14.08 13.88
N ARG A 15 13.62 14.88 13.69
CA ARG A 15 13.51 16.35 13.61
C ARG A 15 12.76 16.80 12.35
N GLN A 16 12.90 16.09 11.24
CA GLN A 16 12.12 16.38 10.03
C GLN A 16 10.66 15.97 10.21
N LEU A 17 10.41 14.84 10.87
CA LEU A 17 9.06 14.38 11.21
C LEU A 17 8.33 15.36 12.14
N GLU A 18 9.00 15.87 13.17
CA GLU A 18 8.48 16.91 14.06
C GLU A 18 8.09 18.18 13.28
N LYS A 19 8.99 18.69 12.44
CA LYS A 19 8.72 19.85 11.58
C LYS A 19 7.55 19.61 10.62
N PHE A 20 7.45 18.42 10.03
CA PHE A 20 6.33 18.06 9.19
C PHE A 20 5.01 18.14 9.97
N ASN A 21 4.97 17.61 11.19
CA ASN A 21 3.77 17.64 12.04
C ASN A 21 3.39 19.06 12.45
N GLU A 22 4.36 19.93 12.76
CA GLU A 22 4.12 21.35 13.05
C GLU A 22 3.48 22.08 11.86
N GLN A 23 4.03 21.86 10.66
CA GLN A 23 3.49 22.46 9.43
C GLN A 23 2.11 21.92 9.09
N TYR A 24 1.92 20.60 9.21
CA TYR A 24 0.62 19.94 9.03
C TYR A 24 -0.43 20.54 9.96
N ALA A 25 -0.12 20.68 11.26
CA ALA A 25 -1.05 21.23 12.25
C ALA A 25 -1.50 22.66 11.91
N SER A 26 -0.62 23.47 11.31
CA SER A 26 -0.95 24.83 10.89
C SER A 26 -1.83 24.92 9.63
N ALA A 27 -1.79 23.92 8.75
CA ALA A 27 -2.49 23.95 7.47
C ALA A 27 -2.84 22.54 6.93
N PRO A 28 -3.71 21.75 7.60
CA PRO A 28 -3.92 20.34 7.25
C PRO A 28 -4.34 20.10 5.79
N LYS A 29 -5.16 20.99 5.22
CA LYS A 29 -5.61 20.89 3.82
C LYS A 29 -4.47 20.96 2.81
N SER A 30 -3.38 21.67 3.12
CA SER A 30 -2.21 21.75 2.25
C SER A 30 -1.40 20.46 2.20
N PHE A 31 -1.71 19.49 3.08
CA PHE A 31 -1.04 18.21 3.20
C PHE A 31 -1.94 17.03 2.82
N GLU A 32 -3.15 17.29 2.32
CA GLU A 32 -4.05 16.24 1.86
C GLU A 32 -3.42 15.45 0.71
N LEU A 33 -3.40 14.11 0.84
CA LEU A 33 -2.85 13.21 -0.16
C LEU A 33 -3.97 12.70 -1.07
N GLY A 34 -3.88 12.98 -2.36
CA GLY A 34 -4.66 12.26 -3.37
C GLY A 34 -3.87 11.06 -3.86
N ILE A 35 -4.43 9.85 -3.76
CA ILE A 35 -3.80 8.61 -4.22
C ILE A 35 -4.70 7.99 -5.29
N GLU A 36 -4.12 7.65 -6.44
CA GLU A 36 -4.84 7.03 -7.55
C GLU A 36 -4.27 5.65 -7.86
N SER A 37 -5.14 4.73 -8.27
CA SER A 37 -4.77 3.49 -8.94
C SER A 37 -5.77 3.22 -10.05
N LYS A 38 -5.37 2.42 -11.05
CA LYS A 38 -6.27 1.96 -12.10
C LYS A 38 -5.97 0.51 -12.44
N SER A 39 -6.98 -0.18 -12.93
CA SER A 39 -6.87 -1.53 -13.45
C SER A 39 -7.27 -1.54 -14.93
N ILE A 40 -6.52 -2.28 -15.74
CA ILE A 40 -6.80 -2.45 -17.17
C ILE A 40 -7.07 -3.93 -17.40
N TRP A 41 -8.30 -4.28 -17.78
CA TRP A 41 -8.66 -5.65 -18.15
C TRP A 41 -7.88 -6.08 -19.39
N GLU A 42 -7.28 -7.26 -19.35
CA GLU A 42 -6.41 -7.78 -20.41
C GLU A 42 -7.18 -8.43 -21.57
N GLN A 43 -8.51 -8.24 -21.61
CA GLN A 43 -9.40 -8.82 -22.62
C GLN A 43 -9.44 -10.36 -22.60
N LYS A 44 -9.05 -10.97 -21.47
CA LYS A 44 -9.03 -12.42 -21.29
C LYS A 44 -9.29 -12.80 -19.84
N GLY A 45 -10.33 -13.62 -19.62
CA GLY A 45 -10.66 -14.18 -18.31
C GLY A 45 -10.70 -13.11 -17.21
N LEU A 46 -10.12 -13.44 -16.06
CA LEU A 46 -10.00 -12.55 -14.89
C LEU A 46 -8.69 -11.75 -14.87
N GLY A 47 -7.93 -11.72 -15.97
CA GLY A 47 -6.62 -11.07 -16.02
C GLY A 47 -6.69 -9.55 -16.11
N ASN A 48 -5.92 -8.86 -15.27
CA ASN A 48 -5.82 -7.40 -15.22
C ASN A 48 -4.38 -6.91 -15.03
N LEU A 49 -4.05 -5.78 -15.63
CA LEU A 49 -2.85 -5.01 -15.31
C LEU A 49 -3.21 -3.87 -14.35
N GLY A 50 -2.89 -4.04 -13.07
CA GLY A 50 -2.96 -2.98 -12.07
C GLY A 50 -1.84 -1.96 -12.26
N LYS A 51 -2.15 -0.67 -12.18
CA LYS A 51 -1.20 0.43 -12.26
C LYS A 51 -1.39 1.43 -11.13
N VAL A 52 -0.28 1.82 -10.51
CA VAL A 52 -0.26 2.98 -9.60
C VAL A 52 -0.47 4.25 -10.43
N GLY A 53 -1.41 5.08 -10.03
CA GLY A 53 -1.76 6.32 -10.71
C GLY A 53 -0.97 7.52 -10.22
N ARG A 54 -1.45 8.72 -10.59
CA ARG A 54 -0.91 9.97 -10.08
C ARG A 54 -1.13 10.10 -8.58
N TRP A 55 -0.33 10.92 -7.93
CA TRP A 55 -0.62 11.34 -6.56
C TRP A 55 -0.53 12.86 -6.43
N THR A 56 -1.26 13.41 -5.46
CA THR A 56 -1.32 14.85 -5.19
C THR A 56 -0.97 15.15 -3.75
N LEU A 57 -0.44 16.35 -3.50
CA LEU A 57 -0.22 16.91 -2.16
C LEU A 57 -0.88 18.29 -2.10
N GLY A 58 -1.86 18.48 -1.21
CA GLY A 58 -2.61 19.73 -1.12
C GLY A 58 -3.33 20.08 -2.43
N GLY A 59 -3.79 19.07 -3.17
CA GLY A 59 -4.42 19.22 -4.48
C GLY A 59 -3.45 19.46 -5.65
N GLN A 60 -2.15 19.63 -5.40
CA GLN A 60 -1.14 19.78 -6.46
C GLN A 60 -0.65 18.42 -6.92
N ALA A 61 -0.72 18.14 -8.22
CA ALA A 61 -0.21 16.90 -8.79
C ALA A 61 1.31 16.84 -8.71
N ILE A 62 1.84 15.72 -8.22
CA ILE A 62 3.27 15.46 -8.15
C ILE A 62 3.65 14.44 -9.21
N GLU A 63 4.15 14.91 -10.35
CA GLU A 63 4.60 14.05 -11.43
C GLU A 63 6.06 13.63 -11.23
N LYS A 64 6.29 12.32 -11.20
CA LYS A 64 7.63 11.72 -11.23
C LYS A 64 7.66 10.72 -12.37
N PRO A 65 8.36 10.99 -13.48
CA PRO A 65 8.40 10.10 -14.65
C PRO A 65 8.84 8.68 -14.33
N THR A 66 9.62 8.49 -13.26
CA THR A 66 10.11 7.18 -12.81
C THR A 66 9.11 6.40 -11.96
N ARG A 67 7.92 6.94 -11.68
CA ARG A 67 6.88 6.31 -10.86
C ARG A 67 5.86 5.60 -11.77
N ASP A 68 6.32 4.61 -12.52
CA ASP A 68 5.47 3.70 -13.30
C ASP A 68 5.57 2.30 -12.67
N PHE A 69 4.69 2.05 -11.71
CA PHE A 69 4.58 0.75 -11.06
C PHE A 69 3.35 0.02 -11.56
N SER A 70 3.54 -1.22 -11.94
CA SER A 70 2.47 -2.09 -12.41
C SER A 70 2.59 -3.48 -11.82
N VAL A 71 1.46 -4.14 -11.68
CA VAL A 71 1.34 -5.48 -11.12
C VAL A 71 0.30 -6.26 -11.90
N GLN A 72 0.63 -7.51 -12.21
CA GLN A 72 -0.31 -8.45 -12.81
C GLN A 72 -1.24 -8.98 -11.73
N ILE A 73 -2.54 -8.74 -11.89
CA ILE A 73 -3.60 -9.11 -10.96
C ILE A 73 -4.55 -10.05 -11.69
N GLY A 74 -5.03 -11.09 -11.02
CA GLY A 74 -5.96 -12.05 -11.60
C GLY A 74 -6.44 -13.01 -10.54
N SER A 75 -6.86 -14.21 -10.93
CA SER A 75 -7.25 -15.23 -9.96
C SER A 75 -6.16 -16.23 -9.66
N TRP A 76 -6.27 -16.96 -8.55
CA TRP A 76 -5.53 -18.21 -8.40
C TRP A 76 -5.88 -19.16 -9.55
N LYS A 77 -4.93 -20.02 -9.92
CA LYS A 77 -5.16 -21.01 -10.98
C LYS A 77 -6.34 -21.93 -10.65
N GLU A 78 -6.40 -22.43 -9.42
CA GLU A 78 -7.39 -23.40 -8.96
C GLU A 78 -8.81 -22.82 -8.96
N VAL A 79 -8.95 -21.56 -8.51
CA VAL A 79 -10.24 -20.86 -8.54
C VAL A 79 -10.65 -20.55 -9.97
N GLY A 80 -9.71 -20.09 -10.81
CA GLY A 80 -9.97 -19.87 -12.22
C GLY A 80 -10.43 -21.15 -12.93
N ASP A 81 -9.74 -22.27 -12.73
CA ASP A 81 -10.12 -23.57 -13.29
C ASP A 81 -11.51 -24.01 -12.78
N ALA A 82 -11.82 -23.80 -11.50
CA ALA A 82 -13.10 -24.20 -10.89
C ALA A 82 -14.30 -23.41 -11.41
N ILE A 83 -14.12 -22.14 -11.79
CA ILE A 83 -15.19 -21.27 -12.32
C ILE A 83 -15.18 -21.17 -13.85
N GLY A 84 -14.32 -21.93 -14.53
CA GLY A 84 -14.31 -22.03 -15.99
C GLY A 84 -13.52 -20.95 -16.73
N VAL A 85 -12.51 -20.33 -16.09
CA VAL A 85 -11.60 -19.38 -16.75
C VAL A 85 -10.65 -20.12 -17.69
N GLU A 86 -10.85 -19.94 -19.00
CA GLU A 86 -10.00 -20.56 -20.02
C GLU A 86 -8.55 -20.06 -19.94
N GLY A 87 -7.64 -21.01 -19.68
CA GLY A 87 -6.21 -20.71 -19.53
C GLY A 87 -5.92 -19.89 -18.28
N ALA A 88 -6.58 -20.23 -17.16
CA ALA A 88 -6.28 -19.69 -15.84
C ALA A 88 -4.78 -19.81 -15.51
N ASP A 89 -4.23 -18.73 -14.99
CA ASP A 89 -2.84 -18.55 -14.62
C ASP A 89 -2.78 -18.19 -13.13
N ASP A 90 -1.68 -18.50 -12.45
CA ASP A 90 -1.55 -18.20 -11.03
C ASP A 90 -1.10 -16.76 -10.83
N ARG A 91 -2.01 -15.90 -10.36
CA ARG A 91 -1.79 -14.45 -10.23
C ARG A 91 -2.21 -13.97 -8.86
N ILE A 92 -1.63 -12.83 -8.46
CA ILE A 92 -2.03 -12.14 -7.23
C ILE A 92 -3.50 -11.76 -7.35
N GLU A 93 -4.32 -12.25 -6.42
CA GLU A 93 -5.73 -11.87 -6.32
C GLU A 93 -5.88 -10.40 -5.90
N PRO A 94 -6.90 -9.66 -6.38
CA PRO A 94 -7.14 -8.30 -5.93
C PRO A 94 -7.22 -8.17 -4.40
N ILE A 95 -7.80 -9.17 -3.71
CA ILE A 95 -7.89 -9.18 -2.26
C ILE A 95 -6.52 -9.40 -1.59
N GLU A 96 -5.65 -10.24 -2.17
CA GLU A 96 -4.28 -10.42 -1.68
C GLU A 96 -3.49 -9.13 -1.82
N ALA A 97 -3.62 -8.43 -2.95
CA ALA A 97 -2.99 -7.12 -3.15
C ALA A 97 -3.51 -6.07 -2.13
N ALA A 98 -4.81 -6.09 -1.83
CA ALA A 98 -5.41 -5.21 -0.82
C ALA A 98 -4.89 -5.54 0.60
N LEU A 99 -4.84 -6.81 0.98
CA LEU A 99 -4.32 -7.26 2.27
C LEU A 99 -2.82 -6.97 2.42
N LEU A 100 -2.04 -7.15 1.35
CA LEU A 100 -0.63 -6.77 1.28
C LEU A 100 -0.44 -5.26 1.49
N GLY A 101 -1.26 -4.44 0.82
CA GLY A 101 -1.26 -2.99 1.02
C GLY A 101 -1.63 -2.61 2.45
N LEU A 102 -2.64 -3.27 3.03
CA LEU A 102 -3.09 -3.04 4.41
C LEU A 102 -2.00 -3.38 5.43
N SER A 103 -1.43 -4.58 5.37
CA SER A 103 -0.38 -5.01 6.31
C SER A 103 0.86 -4.11 6.21
N SER A 104 1.23 -3.71 4.99
CA SER A 104 2.32 -2.76 4.75
C SER A 104 2.00 -1.37 5.34
N CYS A 105 0.79 -0.84 5.13
CA CYS A 105 0.37 0.44 5.67
C CYS A 105 0.39 0.46 7.22
N VAL A 106 -0.11 -0.61 7.86
CA VAL A 106 -0.06 -0.76 9.31
C VAL A 106 1.38 -0.83 9.81
N THR A 107 2.25 -1.57 9.10
CA THR A 107 3.69 -1.65 9.41
C THR A 107 4.32 -0.26 9.39
N GLU A 108 4.13 0.51 8.32
CA GLU A 108 4.65 1.88 8.19
C GLU A 108 4.14 2.81 9.29
N ALA A 109 2.84 2.74 9.62
CA ALA A 109 2.23 3.54 10.67
C ALA A 109 2.84 3.25 12.05
N ILE A 110 3.08 1.97 12.39
CA ILE A 110 3.73 1.58 13.65
C ILE A 110 5.16 2.11 13.67
N VAL A 111 5.94 1.88 12.60
CA VAL A 111 7.33 2.33 12.49
C VAL A 111 7.46 3.85 12.66
N LEU A 112 6.61 4.62 11.98
CA LEU A 112 6.57 6.09 12.10
C LEU A 112 6.22 6.54 13.51
N ASN A 113 5.28 5.88 14.19
CA ASN A 113 4.92 6.22 15.56
C ASN A 113 6.02 5.87 16.55
N CYS A 114 6.68 4.73 16.42
CA CYS A 114 7.85 4.39 17.23
C CYS A 114 8.96 5.44 17.06
N ALA A 115 9.22 5.86 15.82
CA ALA A 115 10.17 6.91 15.53
C ALA A 115 9.80 8.23 16.23
N ARG A 116 8.53 8.61 16.19
CA ARG A 116 8.00 9.83 16.81
C ARG A 116 8.05 9.80 18.34
N THR A 117 7.79 8.66 18.97
CA THR A 117 7.66 8.55 20.43
C THR A 117 8.93 8.12 21.14
N GLY A 118 10.00 7.80 20.40
CA GLY A 118 11.24 7.33 21.00
C GLY A 118 11.24 5.85 21.38
N VAL A 119 10.21 5.10 20.99
CA VAL A 119 10.11 3.66 21.28
C VAL A 119 11.06 2.92 20.34
N LYS A 120 12.00 2.17 20.91
CA LYS A 120 12.89 1.27 20.17
C LYS A 120 12.10 0.11 19.58
N LEU A 121 12.32 -0.20 18.31
CA LEU A 121 11.74 -1.35 17.63
C LEU A 121 12.84 -2.34 17.25
N ASP A 122 12.78 -3.55 17.80
CA ASP A 122 13.76 -4.61 17.50
C ASP A 122 13.33 -5.48 16.31
N GLY A 123 12.03 -5.56 16.03
CA GLY A 123 11.43 -6.28 14.90
C GLY A 123 9.92 -6.05 14.83
N LEU A 124 9.34 -6.20 13.64
CA LEU A 124 7.91 -6.03 13.39
C LEU A 124 7.46 -6.93 12.25
N GLU A 125 6.40 -7.69 12.47
CA GLU A 125 5.67 -8.44 11.45
C GLU A 125 4.18 -8.15 11.62
N VAL A 126 3.49 -7.90 10.50
CA VAL A 126 2.05 -7.66 10.48
C VAL A 126 1.42 -8.63 9.50
N THR A 127 0.48 -9.43 9.98
CA THR A 127 -0.32 -10.35 9.16
C THR A 127 -1.73 -9.79 9.04
N ALA A 128 -2.25 -9.71 7.82
CA ALA A 128 -3.64 -9.42 7.55
C ALA A 128 -4.30 -10.65 6.93
N HIS A 129 -5.48 -11.02 7.45
CA HIS A 129 -6.25 -12.18 7.01
C HIS A 129 -7.70 -11.76 6.75
N ALA A 130 -8.29 -12.33 5.72
CA ALA A 130 -9.72 -12.20 5.45
C ALA A 130 -10.28 -13.51 4.89
N ASP A 131 -11.41 -13.93 5.43
CA ASP A 131 -12.22 -15.00 4.86
C ASP A 131 -13.26 -14.36 3.92
N VAL A 132 -13.31 -14.81 2.67
CA VAL A 132 -14.21 -14.26 1.64
C VAL A 132 -15.14 -15.37 1.14
N ASP A 133 -16.46 -15.10 1.19
CA ASP A 133 -17.46 -15.94 0.55
C ASP A 133 -17.51 -15.63 -0.95
N PRO A 134 -17.19 -16.58 -1.84
CA PRO A 134 -17.24 -16.34 -3.29
C PRO A 134 -18.66 -16.33 -3.84
N GLY A 135 -19.68 -16.81 -3.10
CA GLY A 135 -21.05 -16.94 -3.55
C GLY A 135 -21.62 -15.68 -4.24
N PRO A 136 -21.56 -14.51 -3.60
CA PRO A 136 -22.02 -13.25 -4.19
C PRO A 136 -21.29 -12.85 -5.48
N ILE A 137 -20.02 -13.26 -5.65
CA ILE A 137 -19.21 -12.95 -6.84
C ILE A 137 -19.63 -13.85 -8.01
N VAL A 138 -19.90 -15.13 -7.74
CA VAL A 138 -20.28 -16.13 -8.75
C VAL A 138 -21.79 -16.22 -8.98
N GLY A 139 -22.59 -15.49 -8.20
CA GLY A 139 -24.05 -15.45 -8.32
C GLY A 139 -24.78 -16.66 -7.73
N ALA A 140 -24.20 -17.30 -6.71
CA ALA A 140 -24.78 -18.42 -5.97
C ALA A 140 -25.64 -17.98 -4.78
#